data_AF-A0A0G0WM55-F1
#
_entry.id   AF-A0A0G0WM55-F1
#
_cell.length_a   1.000
_cell.length_b   1.000
_cell.length_c   1.000
_cell.angle_alpha   90.00
_cell.angle_beta   90.00
_cell.angle_gamma   90.00
#
_symmetry.space_group_name_H-M   'P 1'
#
loop_
_entity.id
_entity.type
_entity.pdbx_description
1 polymer ?
#
loop_
_entity_poly.entity_id
_entity_poly.type
_entity_poly.pdbx_seq_one_letter_code
_entity_poly.pdbx_strand_id
1 'polypeptide(L)'
;MEAENHNRKNYWKPILFFVGIVIATVTIIQIIGIGIDFIRLHFGLPIQENTSEKVVKIPDEEAISTSEETGELEAQKLFLLKNTEIYNREPINVALNGNFAKAKLNIRGEVKEAGDYFLLIDFGEISGILNGVRKGLNTLDVNATRSNGGVFSKDTPINTSIDLLSKTIFASTRKEYSENGDTLKSVNLWESNILPPTVTKLVVSPLNEKGEFKGALINQIEFEYACEIGSDCEVRVCPSGEKFTECLVDFFGVPAANSWCDRSGTGCSL
;
A
#
# COMPACT_ATOMS: atom_id res chain seq x y z
N MET A 1 -25.38 -71.63 -3.77
CA MET A 1 -26.26 -70.97 -2.79
C MET A 1 -25.45 -70.70 -1.55
N GLU A 2 -25.60 -69.49 -1.01
CA GLU A 2 -25.08 -69.01 0.29
C GLU A 2 -23.57 -68.81 0.44
N ALA A 3 -23.13 -67.54 0.28
CA ALA A 3 -22.18 -66.90 1.19
C ALA A 3 -21.99 -65.42 0.80
N GLU A 4 -22.88 -64.52 1.24
CA GLU A 4 -22.56 -63.08 1.30
C GLU A 4 -23.60 -62.32 2.12
N ASN A 5 -23.56 -62.43 3.46
CA ASN A 5 -24.32 -61.48 4.29
C ASN A 5 -23.83 -61.33 5.74
N HIS A 6 -22.52 -61.16 5.93
CA HIS A 6 -21.98 -60.91 7.27
C HIS A 6 -20.84 -59.89 7.25
N ASN A 7 -21.08 -58.66 6.78
CA ASN A 7 -20.15 -57.56 7.13
C ASN A 7 -20.71 -56.13 7.10
N ARG A 8 -22.02 -55.92 7.34
CA ARG A 8 -22.62 -54.57 7.39
C ARG A 8 -22.87 -54.00 8.80
N LYS A 9 -22.50 -54.70 9.89
CA LYS A 9 -22.89 -54.28 11.25
C LYS A 9 -21.88 -53.40 12.01
N ASN A 10 -20.64 -53.20 11.51
CA ASN A 10 -19.61 -52.44 12.25
C ASN A 10 -19.24 -51.06 11.67
N TYR A 11 -19.75 -50.68 10.49
CA TYR A 11 -19.38 -49.40 9.85
C TYR A 11 -20.13 -48.17 10.40
N TRP A 12 -21.25 -48.39 11.11
CA TRP A 12 -22.11 -47.29 11.59
C TRP A 12 -21.67 -46.69 12.94
N LYS A 13 -20.92 -47.44 13.75
CA LYS A 13 -20.43 -46.98 15.05
C LYS A 13 -19.51 -45.75 14.98
N PRO A 14 -18.51 -45.67 14.07
CA PRO A 14 -17.68 -44.47 13.97
C PRO A 14 -18.47 -43.26 13.44
N ILE A 15 -19.40 -43.46 12.50
CA ILE A 15 -20.21 -42.37 11.94
C ILE A 15 -21.10 -41.73 13.01
N LEU A 16 -21.77 -42.55 13.85
CA LEU A 16 -22.58 -42.04 14.96
C LEU A 16 -21.75 -41.29 16.00
N PHE A 17 -20.50 -41.71 16.23
CA PHE A 17 -19.58 -41.00 17.13
C PHE A 17 -19.19 -39.61 16.60
N PHE A 18 -18.87 -39.50 15.31
CA PHE A 18 -18.56 -38.20 14.69
C PHE A 18 -19.77 -37.26 14.66
N VAL A 19 -20.97 -37.77 14.35
CA VAL A 19 -22.20 -36.98 14.39
C VAL A 19 -22.50 -36.48 15.80
N GLY A 20 -22.28 -37.31 16.82
CA GLY A 20 -22.41 -36.90 18.22
C GLY A 20 -21.46 -35.76 18.61
N ILE A 21 -20.20 -35.81 18.15
CA ILE A 21 -19.22 -34.73 18.40
C ILE A 21 -19.65 -33.43 17.72
N VAL A 22 -20.10 -33.49 16.46
CA VAL A 22 -20.53 -32.28 15.73
C VAL A 22 -21.77 -31.65 16.38
N ILE A 23 -22.74 -32.45 16.84
CA ILE A 23 -23.91 -31.94 17.55
C ILE A 23 -23.50 -31.32 18.90
N ALA A 24 -22.56 -31.93 19.62
CA ALA A 24 -22.06 -31.39 20.88
C ALA A 24 -21.30 -30.07 20.70
N THR A 25 -20.47 -29.94 19.65
CA THR A 25 -19.74 -28.69 19.39
C THR A 25 -20.67 -27.57 18.93
N VAL A 26 -21.67 -27.87 18.09
CA VAL A 26 -22.67 -26.88 17.66
C VAL A 26 -23.52 -26.39 18.84
N THR A 27 -23.93 -27.28 19.74
CA THR A 27 -24.71 -26.88 20.93
C THR A 27 -23.88 -26.05 21.92
N ILE A 28 -22.59 -26.37 22.12
CA ILE A 28 -21.69 -25.56 22.95
C ILE A 28 -21.51 -24.15 22.37
N ILE A 29 -21.32 -24.02 21.05
CA ILE A 29 -21.19 -22.70 20.39
C ILE A 29 -22.47 -21.87 20.55
N GLN A 30 -23.65 -22.48 20.40
CA GLN A 30 -24.93 -21.79 20.59
C GLN A 30 -25.14 -21.34 22.04
N ILE A 31 -24.75 -22.15 23.02
CA ILE A 31 -24.83 -21.79 24.45
C ILE A 31 -23.87 -20.64 24.78
N ILE A 32 -22.66 -20.63 24.24
CA ILE A 32 -21.70 -19.52 24.41
C ILE A 32 -22.26 -18.22 23.81
N GLY A 33 -22.87 -18.28 22.63
CA GLY A 33 -23.50 -17.11 22.00
C GLY A 33 -24.60 -16.49 22.86
N ILE A 34 -25.52 -17.31 23.37
CA ILE A 34 -26.61 -16.87 24.25
C ILE A 34 -26.07 -16.32 25.59
N GLY A 35 -25.02 -16.94 26.14
CA GLY A 35 -24.37 -16.49 27.37
C GLY A 35 -23.70 -15.11 27.23
N ILE A 36 -23.05 -14.85 26.10
CA ILE A 36 -22.42 -13.55 25.81
C ILE A 36 -23.48 -12.45 25.68
N ASP A 37 -24.59 -12.73 24.99
CA ASP A 37 -25.68 -11.76 24.85
C ASP A 37 -26.37 -11.49 26.19
N PHE A 38 -26.55 -12.50 27.06
CA PHE A 38 -27.10 -12.33 28.40
C PHE A 38 -26.18 -11.50 29.31
N ILE A 39 -24.87 -11.73 29.26
CA ILE A 39 -23.89 -10.94 30.02
C ILE A 39 -23.86 -9.49 29.51
N ARG A 40 -23.94 -9.26 28.20
CA ARG A 40 -23.97 -7.91 27.62
C ARG A 40 -25.23 -7.12 28.03
N LEU A 41 -26.38 -7.79 28.08
CA LEU A 41 -27.65 -7.17 28.49
C LEU A 41 -27.68 -6.85 29.99
N HIS A 42 -27.01 -7.65 30.83
CA HIS A 42 -26.99 -7.43 32.29
C HIS A 42 -25.93 -6.41 32.74
N PHE A 43 -24.83 -6.25 32.00
CA PHE A 43 -23.74 -5.32 32.32
C PHE A 43 -23.75 -4.00 31.52
N GLY A 44 -24.78 -3.75 30.70
CA GLY A 44 -24.95 -2.48 30.00
C GLY A 44 -23.85 -2.18 28.98
N LEU A 45 -23.30 -3.21 28.33
CA LEU A 45 -22.30 -3.05 27.27
C LEU A 45 -22.99 -2.73 25.94
N PRO A 46 -22.47 -1.78 25.14
CA PRO A 46 -23.15 -1.29 23.94
C PRO A 46 -23.35 -2.40 22.90
N ILE A 47 -24.59 -2.57 22.48
CA ILE A 47 -25.00 -3.43 21.37
C ILE A 47 -24.62 -2.70 20.08
N GLN A 48 -23.78 -3.31 19.25
CA GLN A 48 -23.43 -2.76 17.95
C GLN A 48 -24.58 -3.06 16.97
N GLU A 49 -25.64 -2.25 17.03
CA GLU A 49 -26.64 -2.20 15.97
C GLU A 49 -26.09 -1.39 14.79
N ASN A 50 -25.73 -2.09 13.72
CA ASN A 50 -25.65 -1.48 12.40
C ASN A 50 -27.06 -1.07 11.99
N THR A 51 -27.42 0.20 12.17
CA THR A 51 -28.16 1.08 11.22
C THR A 51 -28.44 2.41 11.92
N SER A 52 -27.70 3.46 11.58
CA SER A 52 -28.16 4.83 11.81
C SER A 52 -27.54 5.73 10.77
N GLU A 53 -28.33 6.04 9.75
CA GLU A 53 -28.16 7.15 8.82
C GLU A 53 -28.18 8.44 9.65
N LYS A 54 -26.99 8.96 9.97
CA LYS A 54 -26.84 10.24 10.64
C LYS A 54 -26.63 11.31 9.58
N VAL A 55 -27.71 11.96 9.19
CA VAL A 55 -27.69 13.21 8.42
C VAL A 55 -26.95 14.25 9.27
N VAL A 56 -25.70 14.53 8.90
CA VAL A 56 -24.91 15.62 9.49
C VAL A 56 -25.40 16.92 8.85
N LYS A 57 -26.05 17.78 9.65
CA LYS A 57 -26.28 19.17 9.27
C LYS A 57 -24.93 19.91 9.33
N ILE A 58 -24.48 20.37 8.18
CA ILE A 58 -23.36 21.30 8.05
C ILE A 58 -23.84 22.66 8.60
N PRO A 59 -23.16 23.29 9.57
CA PRO A 59 -23.42 24.67 9.93
C PRO A 59 -23.02 25.58 8.77
N ASP A 60 -23.90 26.51 8.38
CA ASP A 60 -23.58 27.59 7.45
C ASP A 60 -22.45 28.43 8.05
N GLU A 61 -21.25 28.30 7.50
CA GLU A 61 -20.12 29.17 7.82
C GLU A 61 -20.16 30.35 6.84
N GLU A 62 -20.27 31.55 7.42
CA GLU A 62 -20.34 32.81 6.70
C GLU A 62 -19.17 32.94 5.72
N ALA A 63 -19.51 33.21 4.46
CA ALA A 63 -18.53 33.49 3.41
C ALA A 63 -17.81 34.82 3.71
N ILE A 64 -16.72 34.75 4.46
CA ILE A 64 -15.70 35.80 4.47
C ILE A 64 -14.93 35.63 3.16
N SER A 65 -15.31 36.46 2.18
CA SER A 65 -14.58 36.66 0.93
C SER A 65 -13.22 37.27 1.26
N THR A 66 -12.25 36.40 1.50
CA THR A 66 -10.84 36.71 1.32
C THR A 66 -10.53 36.33 -0.11
N SER A 67 -10.29 37.32 -0.97
CA SER A 67 -9.71 37.07 -2.28
C SER A 67 -8.29 36.56 -2.05
N GLU A 68 -8.13 35.24 -1.95
CA GLU A 68 -6.85 34.60 -2.16
C GLU A 68 -6.49 34.85 -3.63
N GLU A 69 -5.51 35.71 -3.86
CA GLU A 69 -4.68 35.62 -5.06
C GLU A 69 -4.07 34.21 -5.05
N THR A 70 -4.77 33.28 -5.69
CA THR A 70 -4.30 31.92 -5.93
C THR A 70 -3.24 32.03 -7.01
N GLY A 71 -2.02 32.41 -6.60
CA GLY A 71 -0.84 32.14 -7.40
C GLY A 71 -0.76 30.64 -7.59
N GLU A 72 -1.10 30.17 -8.79
CA GLU A 72 -1.01 28.76 -9.14
C GLU A 72 0.46 28.35 -9.00
N LEU A 73 0.75 27.51 -7.99
CA LEU A 73 2.09 26.95 -7.77
C LEU A 73 2.52 26.20 -9.05
N GLU A 74 3.49 26.75 -9.77
CA GLU A 74 3.99 26.15 -11.01
C GLU A 74 4.65 24.80 -10.70
N ALA A 75 4.01 23.71 -11.13
CA ALA A 75 4.52 22.36 -10.93
C ALA A 75 5.53 21.97 -12.01
N GLN A 76 6.68 21.48 -11.58
CA GLN A 76 7.73 20.90 -12.42
C GLN A 76 7.52 19.39 -12.58
N LYS A 77 8.01 18.84 -13.70
CA LYS A 77 7.91 17.40 -14.01
C LYS A 77 9.29 16.84 -14.38
N LEU A 78 9.66 15.74 -13.74
CA LEU A 78 10.86 14.98 -14.03
C LEU A 78 10.48 13.54 -14.37
N PHE A 79 10.91 13.05 -15.53
CA PHE A 79 10.79 11.64 -15.86
C PHE A 79 11.90 10.86 -15.15
N LEU A 80 11.50 9.95 -14.26
CA LEU A 80 12.40 9.00 -13.59
C LEU A 80 12.67 7.77 -14.46
N LEU A 81 11.69 7.42 -15.30
CA LEU A 81 11.76 6.37 -16.31
C LEU A 81 10.94 6.83 -17.52
N LYS A 82 11.49 6.69 -18.73
CA LYS A 82 10.80 7.00 -19.99
C LYS A 82 10.48 5.73 -20.79
N ASN A 83 9.45 5.80 -21.63
CA ASN A 83 8.91 4.70 -22.43
C ASN A 83 9.92 3.98 -23.35
N THR A 84 11.10 4.58 -23.57
CA THR A 84 12.20 4.00 -24.34
C THR A 84 13.12 3.08 -23.54
N GLU A 85 13.00 3.07 -22.22
CA GLU A 85 13.89 2.35 -21.31
C GLU A 85 13.26 1.03 -20.88
N ILE A 86 14.02 -0.06 -20.98
CA ILE A 86 13.59 -1.35 -20.44
C ILE A 86 13.72 -1.27 -18.92
N TYR A 87 12.58 -1.10 -18.24
CA TYR A 87 12.57 -1.08 -16.78
C TYR A 87 12.80 -2.48 -16.21
N ASN A 88 14.04 -2.75 -15.80
CA ASN A 88 14.47 -4.02 -15.23
C ASN A 88 14.12 -4.20 -13.74
N ARG A 89 13.25 -3.33 -13.19
CA ARG A 89 12.87 -3.33 -11.76
C ARG A 89 14.05 -3.07 -10.82
N GLU A 90 15.12 -2.49 -11.36
CA GLU A 90 16.22 -1.98 -10.56
C GLU A 90 15.74 -0.75 -9.77
N PRO A 91 16.24 -0.56 -8.54
CA PRO A 91 15.93 0.63 -7.76
C PRO A 91 16.37 1.90 -8.50
N ILE A 92 15.44 2.84 -8.66
CA ILE A 92 15.75 4.18 -9.13
C ILE A 92 16.14 5.00 -7.90
N ASN A 93 17.37 5.51 -7.88
CA ASN A 93 17.83 6.38 -6.81
C ASN A 93 17.41 7.82 -7.12
N VAL A 94 16.55 8.40 -6.27
CA VAL A 94 16.02 9.75 -6.44
C VAL A 94 16.59 10.64 -5.35
N ALA A 95 17.32 11.68 -5.76
CA ALA A 95 17.80 12.72 -4.86
C ALA A 95 16.76 13.84 -4.77
N LEU A 96 16.45 14.25 -3.54
CA LEU A 96 15.44 15.24 -3.20
C LEU A 96 16.10 16.30 -2.33
N ASN A 97 15.97 17.58 -2.69
CA ASN A 97 16.50 18.69 -1.93
C ASN A 97 15.47 19.80 -1.78
N GLY A 98 15.46 20.50 -0.64
CA GLY A 98 14.54 21.60 -0.35
C GLY A 98 13.16 21.20 0.18
N ASN A 99 12.26 22.18 0.32
CA ASN A 99 10.90 21.99 0.85
C ASN A 99 9.86 21.96 -0.28
N PHE A 100 8.98 20.97 -0.23
CA PHE A 100 8.04 20.67 -1.30
C PHE A 100 6.59 20.93 -0.85
N ALA A 101 5.89 21.82 -1.57
CA ALA A 101 4.44 21.98 -1.44
C ALA A 101 3.66 20.85 -2.17
N LYS A 102 4.30 20.22 -3.16
CA LYS A 102 3.73 19.11 -3.93
C LYS A 102 4.82 18.10 -4.27
N ALA A 103 4.51 16.82 -4.10
CA ALA A 103 5.35 15.71 -4.55
C ALA A 103 4.47 14.52 -4.94
N LYS A 104 4.40 14.20 -6.24
CA LYS A 104 3.54 13.13 -6.77
C LYS A 104 4.31 12.20 -7.70
N LEU A 105 4.08 10.89 -7.56
CA LEU A 105 4.54 9.88 -8.51
C LEU A 105 3.41 9.50 -9.46
N ASN A 106 3.59 9.81 -10.74
CA ASN A 106 2.70 9.40 -11.81
C ASN A 106 3.28 8.14 -12.49
N ILE A 107 2.58 7.02 -12.38
CA ILE A 107 3.05 5.71 -12.85
C ILE A 107 2.15 5.23 -13.99
N ARG A 108 2.76 4.88 -15.11
CA ARG A 108 2.07 4.28 -16.26
C ARG A 108 2.74 2.98 -16.69
N GLY A 109 1.93 2.02 -17.10
CA GLY A 109 2.39 0.71 -17.53
C GLY A 109 1.33 -0.08 -18.27
N GLU A 110 1.74 -1.19 -18.86
CA GLU A 110 0.87 -2.08 -19.61
C GLU A 110 0.83 -3.48 -19.01
N VAL A 111 -0.34 -4.11 -19.12
CA VAL A 111 -0.55 -5.51 -18.77
C VAL A 111 -0.69 -6.29 -20.07
N LYS A 112 0.23 -7.23 -20.30
CA LYS A 112 0.33 -8.02 -21.54
C LYS A 112 -0.45 -9.31 -21.47
N GLU A 113 -0.46 -9.95 -20.31
CA GLU A 113 -1.11 -11.23 -20.07
C GLU A 113 -2.51 -11.06 -19.48
N ALA A 114 -3.36 -12.08 -19.64
CA ALA A 114 -4.67 -12.08 -19.01
C ALA A 114 -4.56 -12.35 -17.51
N GLY A 115 -5.44 -11.74 -16.73
CA GLY A 115 -5.50 -11.90 -15.27
C GLY A 115 -5.39 -10.58 -14.53
N ASP A 116 -5.35 -10.69 -13.21
CA ASP A 116 -5.28 -9.56 -12.29
C ASP A 116 -3.84 -9.30 -11.84
N TYR A 117 -3.48 -8.02 -11.89
CA TYR A 117 -2.17 -7.50 -11.54
C TYR A 117 -2.27 -6.48 -10.43
N PHE A 118 -1.25 -6.46 -9.58
CA PHE A 118 -1.12 -5.56 -8.44
C PHE A 118 0.19 -4.79 -8.57
N LEU A 119 0.26 -3.61 -7.96
CA LEU A 119 1.44 -2.76 -8.02
C LEU A 119 2.15 -2.72 -6.67
N LEU A 120 3.34 -3.34 -6.60
CA LEU A 120 4.25 -3.20 -5.47
C LEU A 120 4.99 -1.87 -5.62
N ILE A 121 4.96 -1.06 -4.56
CA ILE A 121 5.72 0.17 -4.43
C ILE A 121 6.70 -0.02 -3.28
N ASP A 122 7.95 0.36 -3.52
CA ASP A 122 8.98 0.54 -2.49
C ASP A 122 9.52 1.96 -2.65
N PHE A 123 9.42 2.77 -1.60
CA PHE A 123 9.92 4.14 -1.57
C PHE A 123 10.65 4.39 -0.25
N GLY A 124 11.97 4.47 -0.31
CA GLY A 124 12.83 4.58 0.86
C GLY A 124 12.79 3.30 1.70
N GLU A 125 12.20 3.39 2.88
CA GLU A 125 12.00 2.24 3.79
C GLU A 125 10.55 1.73 3.79
N ILE A 126 9.66 2.40 3.05
CA ILE A 126 8.23 2.10 3.05
C ILE A 126 7.88 1.33 1.79
N SER A 127 7.37 0.11 1.98
CA SER A 127 6.91 -0.73 0.88
C SER A 127 5.52 -1.33 1.11
N GLY A 128 4.83 -1.63 0.02
CA GLY A 128 3.51 -2.25 0.04
C GLY A 128 2.87 -2.38 -1.32
N ILE A 129 1.77 -3.13 -1.36
CA ILE A 129 0.94 -3.27 -2.57
C ILE A 129 -0.10 -2.14 -2.57
N LEU A 130 -0.02 -1.26 -3.56
CA LEU A 130 -0.89 -0.08 -3.71
C LEU A 130 -2.36 -0.48 -3.72
N ASN A 131 -3.13 0.11 -2.80
CA ASN A 131 -4.57 -0.12 -2.64
C ASN A 131 -4.96 -1.61 -2.47
N GLY A 132 -3.99 -2.48 -2.17
CA GLY A 132 -4.19 -3.91 -1.98
C GLY A 132 -4.94 -4.20 -0.69
N VAL A 133 -5.88 -5.14 -0.70
CA VAL A 133 -6.58 -5.62 0.49
C VAL A 133 -6.11 -7.03 0.80
N ARG A 134 -5.59 -7.27 2.00
CA ARG A 134 -5.16 -8.60 2.39
C ARG A 134 -6.34 -9.48 2.82
N LYS A 135 -6.35 -10.73 2.34
CA LYS A 135 -7.34 -11.77 2.72
C LYS A 135 -6.75 -12.86 3.62
N GLY A 136 -5.44 -13.03 3.56
CA GLY A 136 -4.73 -14.06 4.30
C GLY A 136 -3.22 -13.80 4.35
N LEU A 137 -2.48 -14.71 4.98
CA LEU A 137 -1.03 -14.55 5.17
C LEU A 137 -0.25 -14.44 3.87
N ASN A 138 -0.75 -15.01 2.78
CA ASN A 138 -0.09 -15.02 1.47
C ASN A 138 -1.04 -14.62 0.32
N THR A 139 -2.21 -14.07 0.62
CA THR A 139 -3.25 -13.83 -0.39
C THR A 139 -3.90 -12.47 -0.22
N LEU A 140 -4.22 -11.86 -1.35
CA LEU A 140 -5.02 -10.64 -1.43
C LEU A 140 -6.49 -11.00 -1.69
N ASP A 141 -7.40 -10.16 -1.23
CA ASP A 141 -8.78 -10.17 -1.68
C ASP A 141 -8.84 -9.40 -2.99
N VAL A 142 -8.90 -10.12 -4.11
CA VAL A 142 -8.89 -9.53 -5.45
C VAL A 142 -10.08 -8.61 -5.67
N ASN A 143 -11.27 -8.97 -5.18
CA ASN A 143 -12.48 -8.19 -5.40
C ASN A 143 -12.47 -6.89 -4.58
N ALA A 144 -12.05 -6.96 -3.31
CA ALA A 144 -11.90 -5.78 -2.49
C ALA A 144 -10.76 -4.88 -3.01
N THR A 145 -9.65 -5.46 -3.44
CA THR A 145 -8.53 -4.72 -4.06
C THR A 145 -8.96 -4.02 -5.34
N ARG A 146 -9.77 -4.68 -6.18
CA ARG A 146 -10.32 -4.07 -7.40
C ARG A 146 -11.24 -2.90 -7.07
N SER A 147 -12.08 -3.05 -6.05
CA SER A 147 -12.97 -1.98 -5.58
C SER A 147 -12.21 -0.76 -5.04
N ASN A 148 -11.00 -0.98 -4.51
CA ASN A 148 -10.08 0.09 -4.08
C ASN A 148 -9.22 0.64 -5.23
N GLY A 149 -9.39 0.18 -6.47
CA GLY A 149 -8.58 0.62 -7.61
C GLY A 149 -7.14 0.09 -7.61
N GLY A 150 -6.85 -0.99 -6.87
CA GLY A 150 -5.53 -1.62 -6.78
C GLY A 150 -5.30 -2.81 -7.74
N VAL A 151 -6.27 -3.13 -8.59
CA VAL A 151 -6.16 -4.20 -9.61
C VAL A 151 -6.04 -3.59 -10.99
N PHE A 152 -5.04 -4.08 -11.73
CA PHE A 152 -4.78 -3.75 -13.12
C PHE A 152 -4.95 -4.98 -13.99
N SER A 153 -5.33 -4.77 -15.24
CA SER A 153 -5.56 -5.83 -16.23
C SER A 153 -5.24 -5.32 -17.63
N LYS A 154 -5.38 -6.18 -18.63
CA LYS A 154 -5.20 -5.77 -20.03
C LYS A 154 -6.17 -4.65 -20.45
N ASP A 155 -7.39 -4.66 -19.90
CA ASP A 155 -8.43 -3.67 -20.20
C ASP A 155 -8.36 -2.45 -19.27
N THR A 156 -7.64 -2.57 -18.15
CA THR A 156 -7.41 -1.50 -17.17
C THR A 156 -5.90 -1.39 -16.92
N PRO A 157 -5.16 -0.73 -17.83
CA PRO A 157 -3.72 -0.63 -17.73
C PRO A 157 -3.30 0.15 -16.48
N ILE A 158 -2.03 0.04 -16.12
CA ILE A 158 -1.47 0.76 -14.98
C ILE A 158 -1.45 2.25 -15.34
N ASN A 159 -2.26 3.04 -14.65
CA ASN A 159 -2.27 4.49 -14.73
C ASN A 159 -2.71 5.02 -13.36
N THR A 160 -1.75 5.36 -12.51
CA THR A 160 -2.02 5.76 -11.13
C THR A 160 -1.12 6.93 -10.72
N SER A 161 -1.58 7.70 -9.75
CA SER A 161 -0.83 8.81 -9.15
C SER A 161 -0.80 8.64 -7.64
N ILE A 162 0.37 8.78 -7.04
CA ILE A 162 0.59 8.67 -5.61
C ILE A 162 1.06 10.03 -5.11
N ASP A 163 0.26 10.67 -4.27
CA ASP A 163 0.66 11.87 -3.54
C ASP A 163 1.54 11.47 -2.36
N LEU A 164 2.82 11.81 -2.44
CA LEU A 164 3.81 11.37 -1.46
C LEU A 164 3.63 12.09 -0.12
N LEU A 165 3.15 13.34 -0.13
CA LEU A 165 2.93 14.15 1.08
C LEU A 165 1.66 13.71 1.84
N SER A 166 0.78 12.97 1.18
CA SER A 166 -0.46 12.44 1.73
C SER A 166 -0.32 10.98 2.19
N LYS A 167 -1.29 10.52 2.97
CA LYS A 167 -1.39 9.12 3.34
C LYS A 167 -1.72 8.26 2.11
N THR A 168 -0.89 7.27 1.85
CA THR A 168 -1.09 6.22 0.85
C THR A 168 -1.60 4.94 1.51
N ILE A 169 -2.53 4.26 0.86
CA ILE A 169 -3.09 2.99 1.33
C ILE A 169 -2.35 1.82 0.70
N PHE A 170 -1.88 0.90 1.54
CA PHE A 170 -1.27 -0.35 1.14
C PHE A 170 -1.97 -1.55 1.76
N ALA A 171 -1.79 -2.72 1.15
CA ALA A 171 -2.03 -3.97 1.85
C ALA A 171 -1.17 -4.04 3.11
N SER A 172 -1.75 -4.53 4.19
CA SER A 172 -1.00 -4.81 5.41
C SER A 172 0.12 -5.83 5.14
N THR A 173 1.18 -5.77 5.95
CA THR A 173 2.23 -6.78 5.93
C THR A 173 1.70 -8.11 6.46
N ARG A 174 2.41 -9.21 6.15
CA ARG A 174 2.06 -10.53 6.71
C ARG A 174 2.05 -10.51 8.24
N LYS A 175 2.97 -9.74 8.84
CA LYS A 175 3.10 -9.59 10.29
C LYS A 175 1.87 -8.88 10.87
N GLU A 176 1.53 -7.70 10.35
CA GLU A 176 0.36 -6.91 10.78
C GLU A 176 -0.94 -7.73 10.69
N TYR A 177 -1.15 -8.45 9.58
CA TYR A 177 -2.33 -9.31 9.43
C TYR A 177 -2.34 -10.46 10.44
N SER A 178 -1.19 -11.06 10.71
CA SER A 178 -1.11 -12.19 11.66
C SER A 178 -1.31 -11.75 13.11
N GLU A 179 -0.88 -10.54 13.46
CA GLU A 179 -0.93 -10.03 14.83
C GLU A 179 -2.30 -9.40 15.14
N ASN A 180 -2.83 -8.61 14.21
CA ASN A 180 -4.00 -7.76 14.47
C ASN A 180 -5.22 -8.08 13.60
N GLY A 181 -5.05 -8.87 12.54
CA GLY A 181 -6.09 -9.07 11.52
C GLY A 181 -6.25 -7.90 10.55
N ASP A 182 -5.36 -6.91 10.59
CA ASP A 182 -5.41 -5.73 9.72
C ASP A 182 -5.28 -6.15 8.26
N THR A 183 -6.20 -5.70 7.40
CA THR A 183 -6.18 -5.99 5.95
C THR A 183 -5.47 -4.91 5.14
N LEU A 184 -5.38 -3.71 5.71
CA LEU A 184 -4.86 -2.49 5.11
C LEU A 184 -3.94 -1.78 6.11
N LYS A 185 -3.01 -1.01 5.58
CA LYS A 185 -2.21 -0.03 6.33
C LYS A 185 -2.23 1.31 5.60
N SER A 186 -2.18 2.38 6.38
CA SER A 186 -2.09 3.75 5.87
C SER A 186 -0.74 4.32 6.27
N VAL A 187 0.05 4.72 5.28
CA VAL A 187 1.44 5.18 5.47
C VAL A 187 1.65 6.50 4.76
N ASN A 188 2.52 7.35 5.27
CA ASN A 188 2.94 8.55 4.56
C ASN A 188 4.30 8.28 3.92
N LEU A 189 4.37 8.21 2.59
CA LEU A 189 5.60 7.89 1.88
C LEU A 189 6.68 8.96 2.07
N TRP A 190 6.28 10.21 2.31
CA TRP A 190 7.21 11.30 2.57
C TRP A 190 7.94 11.21 3.91
N GLU A 191 7.47 10.36 4.84
CA GLU A 191 8.20 10.11 6.09
C GLU A 191 9.59 9.51 5.86
N SER A 192 9.87 8.97 4.67
CA SER A 192 11.22 8.55 4.29
C SER A 192 12.16 9.74 3.93
N ASN A 193 11.64 10.97 3.82
CA ASN A 193 12.36 12.17 3.34
C ASN A 193 12.31 13.35 4.34
N ILE A 194 12.24 13.07 5.64
CA ILE A 194 11.99 14.11 6.67
C ILE A 194 13.08 15.21 6.72
N LEU A 195 14.29 14.95 6.21
CA LEU A 195 15.40 15.91 6.23
C LEU A 195 16.12 15.97 4.87
N PRO A 196 15.75 16.89 3.96
CA PRO A 196 16.47 17.11 2.70
C PRO A 196 17.87 17.72 2.94
N PRO A 197 18.87 17.45 2.10
CA PRO A 197 18.80 16.56 0.94
C PRO A 197 18.76 15.08 1.33
N THR A 198 17.97 14.29 0.62
CA THR A 198 17.85 12.84 0.81
C THR A 198 17.99 12.11 -0.51
N VAL A 199 18.58 10.93 -0.48
CA VAL A 199 18.56 9.99 -1.62
C VAL A 199 17.68 8.81 -1.22
N THR A 200 16.57 8.65 -1.92
CA THR A 200 15.59 7.59 -1.67
C THR A 200 15.58 6.60 -2.83
N LYS A 201 15.31 5.34 -2.52
CA LYS A 201 15.17 4.28 -3.53
C LYS A 201 13.71 4.15 -3.90
N LEU A 202 13.43 4.11 -5.20
CA LEU A 202 12.10 3.85 -5.74
C LEU A 202 12.12 2.54 -6.54
N VAL A 203 11.25 1.60 -6.17
CA VAL A 203 10.93 0.42 -6.97
C VAL A 203 9.43 0.39 -7.22
N VAL A 204 9.05 0.18 -8.47
CA VAL A 204 7.64 0.06 -8.89
C VAL A 204 7.48 -1.22 -9.68
N SER A 205 6.95 -2.27 -9.07
CA SER A 205 6.92 -3.60 -9.69
C SER A 205 5.51 -4.16 -9.79
N PRO A 206 4.99 -4.41 -11.00
CA PRO A 206 3.74 -5.13 -11.14
C PRO A 206 3.96 -6.62 -10.87
N LEU A 207 3.03 -7.24 -10.14
CA LEU A 207 2.99 -8.68 -9.86
C LEU A 207 1.60 -9.24 -10.18
N ASN A 208 1.53 -10.50 -10.62
CA ASN A 208 0.25 -11.18 -10.83
C ASN A 208 -0.35 -11.70 -9.51
N GLU A 209 -1.55 -12.26 -9.56
CA GLU A 209 -2.24 -12.93 -8.42
C GLU A 209 -1.45 -14.03 -7.71
N LYS A 210 -0.42 -14.58 -8.36
CA LYS A 210 0.47 -15.61 -7.78
C LYS A 210 1.72 -15.01 -7.13
N GLY A 211 1.89 -13.69 -7.16
CA GLY A 211 3.07 -12.98 -6.67
C GLY A 211 4.25 -13.02 -7.65
N GLU A 212 4.04 -13.40 -8.91
CA GLU A 212 5.10 -13.45 -9.91
C GLU A 212 5.23 -12.12 -10.65
N PHE A 213 6.47 -11.66 -10.84
CA PHE A 213 6.78 -10.45 -11.59
C PHE A 213 6.89 -10.75 -13.10
N LYS A 214 5.78 -11.04 -13.78
CA LYS A 214 5.76 -11.30 -15.24
C LYS A 214 4.40 -10.95 -15.84
N GLY A 215 4.35 -10.67 -17.14
CA GLY A 215 3.09 -10.39 -17.85
C GLY A 215 2.56 -8.95 -17.70
N ALA A 216 3.29 -8.07 -17.01
CA ALA A 216 3.05 -6.63 -16.95
C ALA A 216 4.39 -5.88 -16.85
N LEU A 217 4.41 -4.63 -17.30
CA LEU A 217 5.59 -3.76 -17.20
C LEU A 217 5.22 -2.29 -16.98
N ILE A 218 6.17 -1.54 -16.44
CA ILE A 218 6.07 -0.10 -16.25
C ILE A 218 6.76 0.59 -17.41
N ASN A 219 6.03 1.51 -18.04
CA ASN A 219 6.47 2.22 -19.24
C ASN A 219 6.98 3.62 -18.87
N GLN A 220 6.44 4.21 -17.80
CA GLN A 220 6.78 5.56 -17.40
C GLN A 220 6.61 5.73 -15.90
N ILE A 221 7.59 6.40 -15.30
CA ILE A 221 7.49 6.94 -13.95
C ILE A 221 7.88 8.41 -14.05
N GLU A 222 6.96 9.29 -13.66
CA GLU A 222 7.16 10.74 -13.63
C GLU A 222 6.99 11.24 -12.19
N PHE A 223 7.91 12.10 -11.75
CA PHE A 223 7.83 12.83 -10.51
C PHE A 223 7.37 14.25 -10.80
N GLU A 224 6.21 14.61 -10.28
CA GLU A 224 5.63 15.95 -10.39
C GLU A 224 5.75 16.67 -9.05
N TYR A 225 6.31 17.88 -9.05
CA TYR A 225 6.63 18.57 -7.80
C TYR A 225 6.52 20.09 -7.89
N ALA A 226 6.32 20.75 -6.75
CA ALA A 226 6.36 22.20 -6.62
C ALA A 226 6.95 22.56 -5.26
N CYS A 227 7.67 23.68 -5.20
CA CYS A 227 8.34 24.13 -3.98
C CYS A 227 7.38 24.93 -3.11
N GLU A 228 7.65 24.95 -1.80
CA GLU A 228 6.97 25.90 -0.92
C GLU A 228 7.28 27.35 -1.32
N ILE A 229 6.34 28.26 -1.06
CA ILE A 229 6.51 29.68 -1.37
C ILE A 229 7.73 30.22 -0.62
N GLY A 230 8.69 30.78 -1.36
CA GLY A 230 9.94 31.31 -0.80
C GLY A 230 10.99 30.25 -0.47
N SER A 231 10.82 29.02 -0.94
CA SER A 231 11.80 27.93 -0.85
C SER A 231 12.25 27.48 -2.23
N ASP A 232 13.50 27.02 -2.33
CA ASP A 232 14.00 26.30 -3.49
C ASP A 232 13.93 24.80 -3.21
N CYS A 233 13.44 24.03 -4.18
CA CYS A 233 13.36 22.58 -4.10
C CYS A 233 13.64 21.96 -5.46
N GLU A 234 14.19 20.75 -5.44
CA GLU A 234 14.65 20.10 -6.66
C GLU A 234 14.69 18.59 -6.52
N VAL A 235 14.37 17.92 -7.62
CA VAL A 235 14.39 16.46 -7.75
C VAL A 235 15.38 16.06 -8.83
N ARG A 236 16.23 15.07 -8.56
CA ARG A 236 17.23 14.54 -9.49
C ARG A 236 17.27 13.01 -9.43
N VAL A 237 17.64 12.38 -10.54
CA VAL A 237 17.89 10.93 -10.59
C VAL A 237 19.39 10.70 -10.46
N CYS A 238 19.81 9.94 -9.44
CA CYS A 238 21.20 9.56 -9.29
C CYS A 238 21.58 8.45 -10.27
N PRO A 239 22.75 8.51 -10.92
CA PRO A 239 23.24 7.42 -11.75
C PRO A 239 23.36 6.11 -10.97
N SER A 240 23.14 4.99 -11.66
CA SER A 240 23.25 3.66 -11.05
C SER A 240 24.72 3.31 -10.81
N GLY A 241 25.03 2.75 -9.64
CA GLY A 241 26.38 2.32 -9.25
C GLY A 241 27.28 3.43 -8.70
N GLU A 242 26.89 4.70 -8.81
CA GLU A 242 27.60 5.82 -8.19
C GLU A 242 27.27 5.96 -6.70
N LYS A 243 28.19 6.58 -5.95
CA LYS A 243 27.94 6.89 -4.53
C LYS A 243 26.87 7.98 -4.44
N PHE A 244 25.93 7.84 -3.51
CA PHE A 244 24.90 8.85 -3.27
C PHE A 244 25.50 10.23 -2.98
N THR A 245 26.67 10.27 -2.33
CA THR A 245 27.40 11.49 -2.02
C THR A 245 27.88 12.22 -3.27
N GLU A 246 28.37 11.49 -4.27
CA GLU A 246 28.84 12.04 -5.54
C GLU A 246 27.67 12.65 -6.32
N CYS A 247 26.56 11.91 -6.42
CA CYS A 247 25.31 12.43 -6.99
C CYS A 247 24.84 13.74 -6.32
N LEU A 248 24.89 13.82 -4.99
CA LEU A 248 24.51 15.04 -4.26
C LEU A 248 25.48 16.20 -4.50
N VAL A 249 26.79 15.93 -4.58
CA VAL A 249 27.79 16.96 -4.93
C VAL A 249 27.52 17.50 -6.34
N ASP A 250 27.33 16.62 -7.30
CA ASP A 250 27.21 17.00 -8.71
C ASP A 250 25.92 17.77 -9.00
N PHE A 251 24.83 17.42 -8.32
CA PHE A 251 23.55 18.08 -8.55
C PHE A 251 23.26 19.27 -7.63
N PHE A 252 23.67 19.19 -6.35
CA PHE A 252 23.28 20.18 -5.33
C PHE A 252 24.47 20.81 -4.60
N GLY A 253 25.69 20.34 -4.85
CA GLY A 253 26.94 20.88 -4.30
C GLY A 253 27.42 20.21 -3.01
N VAL A 254 28.67 20.53 -2.65
CA VAL A 254 29.37 20.00 -1.46
C VAL A 254 28.58 20.17 -0.15
N PRO A 255 27.92 21.32 0.13
CA PRO A 255 27.12 21.46 1.35
C PRO A 255 25.99 20.44 1.47
N ALA A 256 25.32 20.10 0.36
CA ALA A 256 24.24 19.12 0.33
C ALA A 256 24.77 17.71 0.66
N ALA A 257 25.89 17.34 0.04
CA ALA A 257 26.54 16.06 0.31
C ALA A 257 27.01 15.94 1.77
N ASN A 258 27.68 16.96 2.31
CA ASN A 258 28.10 17.00 3.72
C ASN A 258 26.90 16.86 4.66
N SER A 259 25.82 17.61 4.42
CA SER A 259 24.60 17.53 5.23
C SER A 259 24.00 16.11 5.23
N TRP A 260 23.98 15.44 4.07
CA TRP A 260 23.55 14.03 4.01
C TRP A 260 24.46 13.11 4.82
N CYS A 261 25.78 13.27 4.70
CA CYS A 261 26.78 12.46 5.38
C CYS A 261 26.73 12.55 6.91
N ASP A 262 26.58 13.76 7.43
CA ASP A 262 26.44 14.01 8.87
C ASP A 262 25.22 13.26 9.45
N ARG A 263 24.16 13.10 8.65
CA ARG A 263 22.91 12.44 9.05
C ARG A 263 22.92 10.94 8.84
N SER A 264 23.52 10.46 7.76
CA SER A 264 23.59 9.02 7.47
C SER A 264 24.50 8.26 8.43
N GLY A 265 25.32 8.97 9.22
CA GLY A 265 26.28 8.37 10.14
C GLY A 265 27.43 7.66 9.43
N THR A 266 27.49 7.75 8.11
CA THR A 266 28.61 7.27 7.30
C THR A 266 29.55 8.43 7.08
N GLY A 267 30.73 8.42 7.71
CA GLY A 267 31.76 9.40 7.37
C GLY A 267 32.04 9.34 5.87
N CYS A 268 31.68 10.41 5.14
CA CYS A 268 31.90 10.48 3.71
C CYS A 268 33.26 11.11 3.45
N SER A 269 34.13 10.38 2.75
CA SER A 269 35.24 11.04 2.03
C SER A 269 34.67 11.58 0.71
N LEU A 270 34.37 12.87 0.68
CA LEU A 270 34.04 13.59 -0.56
C LEU A 270 35.32 13.90 -1.35
#